data_AF-A0A7S3L098-F1
#
_entry.id   AF-A0A7S3L098-F1
#
_cell.length_a   1.000
_cell.length_b   1.000
_cell.length_c   1.000
_cell.angle_alpha   90.00
_cell.angle_beta   90.00
_cell.angle_gamma   90.00
#
_symmetry.space_group_name_H-M   'P 1'
#
loop_
_entity.id
_entity.type
_entity.pdbx_description
1 polymer ?
#
loop_
_entity_poly.entity_id
_entity_poly.type
_entity_poly.pdbx_seq_one_letter_code
_entity_poly.pdbx_strand_id
1 'polypeptide(L)'
;MALQPTGTSYTDYPDQQQHQMEEQNLHDDPVTVTDRYFNSRSSSNNNNNNNNNMEKPMYKKMWFWLLVAGVVLVLGVVGTSVGLAHSGSDDSRGVGVNLPKPELQAESVNANRNELGELLLSMYTERGMDWAPVGALDTFQGRALTFVAGSSTYSDLSRAQNIERYALTVFYLYTFRQPHLLLAVASEWTSSQNWLSKESVCVWEGIVCNDDDSVQQILLPNHELSGSLPAELSLLLNLETIDFTTNYIYMEGSSHFLWTIMPDLLELTMDDNYFIAENGLPAQFVGLKSIQKISLSYNLLQGSLDGALFQDLQTLQHLEVESNYIEGELPSQLLTLPSLIYLYVRRNSFTIDLDTIFRAGNLPSIFALWIDANTIGGSIPTTIGLYTDLASLSITEAELTGPLPTEMGQLINMRRCWLYDNDLTGPIPTQLNNWGQLQVLELYGNSLSGDMPMAVCDAVDASEYEFRTLSADCDEVGCQNCCTECY
;
A
#
# COMPACT_ATOMS: atom_id res chain seq x y z
N MET A 1 33.62 -20.30 -58.81
CA MET A 1 34.72 -19.36 -58.49
C MET A 1 34.06 -18.20 -57.76
N ALA A 2 34.03 -18.19 -56.43
CA ALA A 2 35.15 -18.05 -55.49
C ALA A 2 35.75 -16.63 -55.52
N LEU A 3 35.45 -15.82 -54.50
CA LEU A 3 36.42 -15.20 -53.58
C LEU A 3 35.69 -14.32 -52.51
N GLN A 4 35.74 -14.78 -51.26
CA GLN A 4 35.91 -13.97 -50.04
C GLN A 4 37.38 -14.15 -49.59
N PRO A 5 37.98 -13.41 -48.61
CA PRO A 5 37.43 -12.54 -47.53
C PRO A 5 37.99 -11.09 -47.62
N THR A 6 37.90 -10.11 -46.69
CA THR A 6 37.61 -9.92 -45.23
C THR A 6 36.74 -8.65 -45.02
N GLY A 7 36.33 -8.12 -43.84
CA GLY A 7 36.43 -8.50 -42.41
C GLY A 7 36.58 -7.25 -41.48
N THR A 8 36.21 -7.35 -40.19
CA THR A 8 36.13 -6.27 -39.13
C THR A 8 35.14 -5.11 -39.38
N SER A 9 34.43 -4.50 -38.42
CA SER A 9 33.91 -4.87 -37.06
C SER A 9 33.04 -3.72 -36.48
N TYR A 10 32.12 -3.99 -35.53
CA TYR A 10 31.23 -3.05 -34.75
C TYR A 10 30.10 -2.36 -35.57
N THR A 11 28.82 -2.80 -35.49
CA THR A 11 27.73 -2.56 -34.48
C THR A 11 27.06 -1.18 -34.54
N ASP A 12 25.80 -1.09 -34.98
CA ASP A 12 24.63 -1.02 -34.08
C ASP A 12 23.29 -1.07 -34.85
N TYR A 13 22.23 -1.51 -34.17
CA TYR A 13 20.84 -1.61 -34.64
C TYR A 13 19.90 -1.03 -33.57
N PRO A 14 18.91 -0.21 -33.94
CA PRO A 14 17.70 -0.02 -33.13
C PRO A 14 16.41 -0.44 -33.89
N ASP A 15 15.26 -0.24 -33.23
CA ASP A 15 13.90 -0.25 -33.79
C ASP A 15 13.12 -1.58 -33.95
N GLN A 16 13.26 -2.53 -33.02
CA GLN A 16 12.26 -3.62 -32.83
C GLN A 16 11.91 -3.98 -31.35
N GLN A 17 12.18 -3.11 -30.36
CA GLN A 17 11.85 -3.40 -28.94
C GLN A 17 10.69 -2.58 -28.33
N GLN A 18 10.08 -1.64 -29.07
CA GLN A 18 9.03 -0.76 -28.52
C GLN A 18 7.57 -1.21 -28.75
N HIS A 19 7.32 -2.38 -29.35
CA HIS A 19 5.97 -2.94 -29.54
C HIS A 19 5.78 -4.32 -28.88
N GLN A 20 6.59 -4.65 -27.87
CA GLN A 20 6.37 -5.85 -27.02
C GLN A 20 6.21 -5.52 -25.53
N MET A 21 6.33 -4.24 -25.14
CA MET A 21 6.13 -3.81 -23.73
C MET A 21 4.69 -3.34 -23.45
N GLU A 22 3.86 -3.11 -24.47
CA GLU A 22 2.49 -2.60 -24.30
C GLU A 22 1.44 -3.71 -24.11
N GLU A 23 1.75 -4.98 -24.43
CA GLU A 23 0.85 -6.13 -24.19
C GLU A 23 1.07 -6.82 -22.83
N GLN A 24 2.18 -6.55 -22.12
CA GLN A 24 2.42 -7.15 -20.79
C GLN A 24 1.66 -6.44 -19.66
N ASN A 25 1.53 -5.10 -19.72
CA ASN A 25 0.83 -4.30 -18.68
C ASN A 25 -0.69 -4.53 -18.60
N LEU A 26 -1.27 -5.34 -19.49
CA LEU A 26 -2.68 -5.76 -19.47
C LEU A 26 -2.87 -7.20 -18.95
N HIS A 27 -1.79 -7.89 -18.59
CA HIS A 27 -1.79 -9.27 -18.08
C HIS A 27 -1.02 -9.47 -16.77
N ASP A 28 -0.49 -8.39 -16.18
CA ASP A 28 0.01 -8.42 -14.80
C ASP A 28 -1.15 -8.61 -13.81
N ASP A 29 -1.39 -9.88 -13.46
CA ASP A 29 -2.14 -10.32 -12.28
C ASP A 29 -1.56 -9.54 -11.07
N PRO A 30 -2.32 -8.68 -10.36
CA PRO A 30 -1.76 -7.63 -9.48
C PRO A 30 -0.89 -8.15 -8.32
N VAL A 31 -0.89 -9.46 -8.11
CA VAL A 31 -0.04 -10.18 -7.16
C VAL A 31 1.43 -10.30 -7.65
N THR A 32 1.74 -10.14 -8.94
CA THR A 32 3.14 -10.08 -9.42
C THR A 32 3.91 -8.87 -8.86
N VAL A 33 3.19 -7.82 -8.43
CA VAL A 33 3.76 -6.65 -7.76
C VAL A 33 4.16 -6.98 -6.32
N THR A 34 3.35 -7.76 -5.58
CA THR A 34 3.69 -8.21 -4.22
C THR A 34 4.77 -9.32 -4.22
N ASP A 35 4.84 -10.14 -5.28
CA ASP A 35 5.89 -11.16 -5.47
C ASP A 35 7.33 -10.58 -5.51
N ARG A 36 7.50 -9.30 -5.87
CA ARG A 36 8.82 -8.61 -5.80
C ARG A 36 9.35 -8.49 -4.37
N TYR A 37 8.49 -8.45 -3.35
CA TYR A 37 8.92 -8.49 -1.94
C TYR A 37 9.22 -9.93 -1.48
N PHE A 38 8.43 -10.93 -1.90
CA PHE A 38 8.62 -12.33 -1.51
C PHE A 38 9.93 -12.93 -2.06
N ASN A 39 10.23 -12.73 -3.33
CA ASN A 39 11.44 -13.27 -3.98
C ASN A 39 12.76 -12.72 -3.39
N SER A 40 12.71 -11.59 -2.66
CA SER A 40 13.88 -11.07 -1.93
C SER A 40 14.25 -11.88 -0.68
N ARG A 41 13.31 -12.68 -0.14
CA ARG A 41 13.52 -13.48 1.09
C ARG A 41 13.85 -14.95 0.82
N SER A 42 13.20 -15.60 -0.16
CA SER A 42 13.48 -17.01 -0.51
C SER A 42 14.94 -17.24 -0.93
N SER A 43 15.54 -16.29 -1.65
CA SER A 43 16.95 -16.31 -2.06
C SER A 43 17.96 -16.14 -0.92
N SER A 44 17.53 -15.81 0.31
CA SER A 44 18.42 -15.40 1.41
C SER A 44 18.44 -16.32 2.63
N ASN A 45 17.98 -17.58 2.51
CA ASN A 45 17.99 -18.52 3.64
C ASN A 45 18.84 -19.78 3.41
N ASN A 46 20.13 -19.57 3.12
CA ASN A 46 21.13 -20.64 3.27
C ASN A 46 22.52 -20.10 3.66
N ASN A 47 22.61 -19.40 4.80
CA ASN A 47 23.85 -19.31 5.58
C ASN A 47 23.59 -18.89 7.04
N ASN A 48 24.07 -19.70 7.98
CA ASN A 48 23.99 -19.45 9.41
C ASN A 48 24.66 -18.13 9.82
N ASN A 49 23.90 -17.22 10.47
CA ASN A 49 24.36 -16.58 11.70
C ASN A 49 23.19 -15.99 12.50
N ASN A 50 23.26 -16.16 13.83
CA ASN A 50 22.20 -15.77 14.76
C ASN A 50 22.03 -14.26 14.93
N ASN A 51 20.82 -13.89 15.37
CA ASN A 51 20.40 -12.58 15.90
C ASN A 51 20.44 -11.40 14.91
N ASN A 52 19.31 -11.18 14.21
CA ASN A 52 18.74 -9.83 13.96
C ASN A 52 17.34 -9.82 13.31
N ASN A 53 16.55 -10.91 13.38
CA ASN A 53 15.17 -10.94 12.84
C ASN A 53 14.15 -10.24 13.75
N MET A 54 14.30 -8.92 13.93
CA MET A 54 13.17 -8.05 14.29
C MET A 54 12.47 -7.62 13.01
N GLU A 55 11.17 -7.87 12.95
CA GLU A 55 10.36 -7.55 11.77
C GLU A 55 10.16 -6.04 11.64
N LYS A 56 10.12 -5.50 10.40
CA LYS A 56 10.01 -4.05 10.15
C LYS A 56 8.90 -3.35 10.97
N PRO A 57 7.66 -3.88 11.10
CA PRO A 57 6.63 -3.26 11.94
C PRO A 57 7.04 -3.27 13.41
N MET A 58 7.55 -4.40 13.92
CA MET A 58 8.03 -4.51 15.31
C MET A 58 9.16 -3.53 15.61
N TYR A 59 10.04 -3.27 14.65
CA TYR A 59 11.02 -2.18 14.75
C TYR A 59 10.32 -0.82 14.87
N LYS A 60 9.39 -0.46 13.95
CA LYS A 60 8.63 0.80 14.02
C LYS A 60 7.92 0.97 15.37
N LYS A 61 7.20 -0.05 15.85
CA LYS A 61 6.48 -0.02 17.14
C LYS A 61 7.44 0.02 18.35
N MET A 62 8.52 -0.75 18.34
CA MET A 62 9.53 -0.71 19.41
C MET A 62 10.15 0.69 19.52
N TRP A 63 10.51 1.30 18.39
CA TRP A 63 11.04 2.66 18.39
C TRP A 63 9.99 3.71 18.75
N PHE A 64 8.74 3.58 18.29
CA PHE A 64 7.63 4.43 18.71
C PHE A 64 7.47 4.40 20.25
N TRP A 65 7.43 3.23 20.87
CA TRP A 65 7.37 3.11 22.34
C TRP A 65 8.64 3.59 23.05
N LEU A 66 9.84 3.39 22.48
CA LEU A 66 11.09 3.95 23.03
C LEU A 66 11.11 5.48 22.97
N LEU A 67 10.54 6.09 21.94
CA LEU A 67 10.39 7.55 21.80
C LEU A 67 9.36 8.08 22.78
N VAL A 68 8.16 7.50 22.83
CA VAL A 68 7.11 7.85 23.81
C VAL A 68 7.62 7.69 25.25
N ALA A 69 8.28 6.58 25.57
CA ALA A 69 8.88 6.35 26.90
C ALA A 69 10.09 7.27 27.18
N GLY A 70 10.87 7.64 26.16
CA GLY A 70 11.96 8.60 26.27
C GLY A 70 11.45 10.01 26.59
N VAL A 71 10.36 10.44 25.95
CA VAL A 71 9.65 11.69 26.27
C VAL A 71 9.10 11.65 27.71
N VAL A 72 8.53 10.53 28.15
CA VAL A 72 8.07 10.34 29.54
C VAL A 72 9.24 10.40 30.55
N LEU A 73 10.40 9.82 30.23
CA LEU A 73 11.59 9.88 31.10
C LEU A 73 12.20 11.27 31.20
N VAL A 74 12.17 12.07 30.13
CA VAL A 74 12.63 13.48 30.16
C VAL A 74 11.66 14.37 30.93
N LEU A 75 10.35 14.10 30.87
CA LEU A 75 9.32 14.84 31.62
C LEU A 75 9.21 14.42 33.09
N GLY A 76 9.78 13.28 33.49
CA GLY A 76 9.76 12.74 34.86
C GLY A 76 10.41 13.59 35.96
N VAL A 77 10.96 14.77 35.63
CA VAL A 77 11.59 15.70 36.59
C VAL A 77 10.72 16.95 36.87
N VAL A 78 9.64 17.20 36.11
CA VAL A 78 8.73 18.34 36.37
C VAL A 78 7.28 17.88 36.33
N GLY A 79 6.70 17.68 37.52
CA GLY A 79 5.34 17.17 37.69
C GLY A 79 4.24 18.17 37.30
N THR A 80 3.88 18.19 36.01
CA THR A 80 2.55 18.61 35.53
C THR A 80 2.13 17.69 34.39
N SER A 81 0.87 17.27 34.39
CA SER A 81 0.31 16.38 33.36
C SER A 81 0.34 17.03 31.97
N VAL A 82 1.32 16.65 31.16
CA VAL A 82 1.30 16.84 29.71
C VAL A 82 0.71 15.57 29.12
N GLY A 83 -0.59 15.59 28.81
CA GLY A 83 -1.08 14.69 27.77
C GLY A 83 -0.41 15.08 26.45
N LEU A 84 -0.23 14.13 25.53
CA LEU A 84 0.19 14.43 24.15
C LEU A 84 -0.95 15.11 23.35
N ALA A 85 -1.48 16.20 23.92
CA ALA A 85 -2.08 17.25 23.14
C ALA A 85 -0.96 17.91 22.33
N HIS A 86 -0.68 17.35 21.15
CA HIS A 86 -0.43 18.21 20.00
C HIS A 86 -1.72 19.02 19.80
N SER A 87 -1.81 20.15 20.52
CA SER A 87 -2.77 21.19 20.21
C SER A 87 -2.63 21.54 18.73
N GLY A 88 -3.74 21.77 18.05
CA GLY A 88 -3.78 22.28 16.68
C GLY A 88 -3.22 23.71 16.62
N SER A 89 -1.91 23.82 16.73
CA SER A 89 -1.11 25.03 16.63
C SER A 89 0.04 24.67 15.71
N ASP A 90 -0.04 25.14 14.46
CA ASP A 90 1.07 25.10 13.51
C ASP A 90 2.31 25.74 14.16
N ASP A 91 3.25 24.93 14.63
CA ASP A 91 4.59 25.42 14.97
C ASP A 91 5.34 25.57 13.64
N SER A 92 4.97 26.62 12.90
CA SER A 92 5.35 26.99 11.53
C SER A 92 6.84 27.32 11.35
N ARG A 93 7.70 26.78 12.21
CA ARG A 93 9.17 26.83 12.16
C ARG A 93 9.75 25.65 11.39
N GLY A 94 9.16 25.35 10.24
CA GLY A 94 9.66 24.32 9.32
C GLY A 94 11.13 24.53 8.96
N VAL A 95 11.91 23.44 8.97
CA VAL A 95 13.36 23.49 8.79
C VAL A 95 13.75 23.86 7.34
N GLY A 96 14.06 25.13 7.11
CA GLY A 96 15.10 25.53 6.15
C GLY A 96 14.90 25.19 4.66
N VAL A 97 13.67 24.96 4.18
CA VAL A 97 13.38 24.93 2.74
C VAL A 97 13.36 26.36 2.21
N ASN A 98 14.28 26.72 1.31
CA ASN A 98 14.26 28.03 0.64
C ASN A 98 13.56 27.89 -0.72
N LEU A 99 12.38 28.50 -0.85
CA LEU A 99 11.70 28.60 -2.15
C LEU A 99 12.46 29.55 -3.09
N PRO A 100 12.33 29.39 -4.42
CA PRO A 100 12.79 30.38 -5.39
C PRO A 100 12.25 31.78 -5.05
N LYS A 101 13.08 32.81 -5.26
CA LYS A 101 12.66 34.20 -5.04
C LYS A 101 11.65 34.61 -6.13
N PRO A 102 10.67 35.49 -5.80
CA PRO A 102 9.76 36.04 -6.81
C PRO A 102 10.52 36.69 -7.96
N GLU A 103 10.04 36.44 -9.17
CA GLU A 103 10.63 36.91 -10.43
C GLU A 103 9.95 38.19 -10.94
N LEU A 104 8.70 38.37 -10.53
CA LEU A 104 7.88 39.54 -10.82
C LEU A 104 8.12 40.66 -9.79
N GLN A 105 7.78 41.89 -10.18
CA GLN A 105 7.84 43.04 -9.27
C GLN A 105 6.74 42.94 -8.19
N ALA A 106 7.00 43.48 -7.00
CA ALA A 106 6.13 43.35 -5.84
C ALA A 106 4.65 43.75 -6.08
N GLU A 107 4.40 44.74 -6.94
CA GLU A 107 3.03 45.13 -7.31
C GLU A 107 2.29 44.01 -8.06
N SER A 108 2.94 43.38 -9.06
CA SER A 108 2.41 42.23 -9.78
C SER A 108 2.24 41.01 -8.88
N VAL A 109 3.21 40.72 -7.99
CA VAL A 109 3.11 39.63 -7.01
C VAL A 109 1.90 39.84 -6.10
N ASN A 110 1.67 41.07 -5.60
CA ASN A 110 0.53 41.38 -4.76
C ASN A 110 -0.81 41.25 -5.51
N ALA A 111 -0.88 41.64 -6.79
CA ALA A 111 -2.07 41.45 -7.61
C ALA A 111 -2.38 39.95 -7.81
N ASN A 112 -1.38 39.16 -8.20
CA ASN A 112 -1.49 37.71 -8.39
C ASN A 112 -1.86 36.99 -7.08
N ARG A 113 -1.27 37.38 -5.94
CA ARG A 113 -1.62 36.84 -4.61
C ARG A 113 -3.07 37.11 -4.22
N ASN A 114 -3.61 38.27 -4.60
CA ASN A 114 -5.01 38.59 -4.33
C ASN A 114 -5.95 37.74 -5.19
N GLU A 115 -5.69 37.60 -6.49
CA GLU A 115 -6.52 36.75 -7.37
C GLU A 115 -6.49 35.28 -6.92
N LEU A 116 -5.31 34.67 -6.76
CA LEU A 116 -5.21 33.28 -6.32
C LEU A 116 -5.75 33.10 -4.89
N GLY A 117 -5.57 34.09 -4.02
CA GLY A 117 -6.15 34.10 -2.67
C GLY A 117 -7.68 34.11 -2.67
N GLU A 118 -8.33 34.87 -3.54
CA GLU A 118 -9.80 34.87 -3.67
C GLU A 118 -10.33 33.52 -4.17
N LEU A 119 -9.65 32.89 -5.13
CA LEU A 119 -10.01 31.56 -5.65
C LEU A 119 -9.87 30.48 -4.56
N LEU A 120 -8.71 30.44 -3.89
CA LEU A 120 -8.45 29.47 -2.83
C LEU A 120 -9.41 29.67 -1.64
N LEU A 121 -9.77 30.91 -1.27
CA LEU A 121 -10.71 31.16 -0.17
C LEU A 121 -12.08 30.49 -0.38
N SER A 122 -12.59 30.48 -1.62
CA SER A 122 -13.84 29.75 -1.94
C SER A 122 -13.66 28.25 -1.68
N MET A 123 -12.60 27.66 -2.22
CA MET A 123 -12.35 26.22 -2.13
C MET A 123 -12.08 25.74 -0.70
N TYR A 124 -11.35 26.53 0.10
CA TYR A 124 -11.14 26.26 1.52
C TYR A 124 -12.46 26.33 2.30
N THR A 125 -13.29 27.34 2.03
CA THR A 125 -14.59 27.51 2.67
C THR A 125 -15.55 26.36 2.34
N GLU A 126 -15.59 25.94 1.07
CA GLU A 126 -16.41 24.82 0.59
C GLU A 126 -15.99 23.47 1.21
N ARG A 127 -14.69 23.28 1.48
CA ARG A 127 -14.12 22.06 2.09
C ARG A 127 -13.99 22.13 3.62
N GLY A 128 -14.35 23.25 4.24
CA GLY A 128 -14.18 23.45 5.68
C GLY A 128 -12.71 23.46 6.16
N MET A 129 -11.76 23.81 5.29
CA MET A 129 -10.34 23.91 5.61
C MET A 129 -10.02 25.23 6.32
N ASP A 130 -9.01 25.25 7.20
CA ASP A 130 -8.59 26.48 7.85
C ASP A 130 -7.87 27.44 6.87
N TRP A 131 -8.44 28.64 6.72
CA TRP A 131 -7.89 29.69 5.88
C TRP A 131 -6.79 30.51 6.55
N ALA A 132 -6.71 30.51 7.90
CA ALA A 132 -5.80 31.37 8.64
C ALA A 132 -4.31 31.22 8.22
N PRO A 133 -3.78 30.01 7.94
CA PRO A 133 -2.41 29.85 7.49
C PRO A 133 -2.10 30.55 6.16
N VAL A 134 -3.04 30.60 5.21
CA VAL A 134 -2.82 31.11 3.84
C VAL A 134 -2.45 32.60 3.81
N GLY A 135 -2.93 33.37 4.78
CA GLY A 135 -2.61 34.79 4.93
C GLY A 135 -1.21 35.07 5.50
N ALA A 136 -0.58 34.10 6.17
CA ALA A 136 0.63 34.29 6.96
C ALA A 136 1.90 33.87 6.19
N LEU A 137 2.85 34.79 6.01
CA LEU A 137 4.02 34.60 5.12
C LEU A 137 5.08 33.61 5.63
N ASP A 138 4.95 33.11 6.86
CA ASP A 138 5.82 32.15 7.52
C ASP A 138 5.30 30.70 7.45
N THR A 139 4.00 30.50 7.24
CA THR A 139 3.39 29.16 7.04
C THR A 139 3.75 28.57 5.68
N PHE A 140 3.61 27.25 5.52
CA PHE A 140 3.84 26.61 4.23
C PHE A 140 2.85 27.12 3.15
N GLN A 141 1.59 27.36 3.54
CA GLN A 141 0.53 27.93 2.70
C GLN A 141 0.87 29.34 2.19
N GLY A 142 1.13 30.30 3.07
CA GLY A 142 1.40 31.68 2.64
C GLY A 142 2.72 31.81 1.87
N ARG A 143 3.69 30.93 2.14
CA ARG A 143 4.92 30.79 1.35
C ARG A 143 4.66 30.21 -0.04
N ALA A 144 3.87 29.16 -0.16
CA ALA A 144 3.46 28.57 -1.43
C ALA A 144 2.68 29.58 -2.30
N LEU A 145 1.70 30.28 -1.72
CA LEU A 145 0.95 31.35 -2.37
C LEU A 145 1.89 32.45 -2.91
N THR A 146 2.89 32.84 -2.13
CA THR A 146 3.87 33.86 -2.53
C THR A 146 4.81 33.37 -3.65
N PHE A 147 5.18 32.09 -3.64
CA PHE A 147 5.98 31.48 -4.71
C PHE A 147 5.20 31.41 -6.03
N VAL A 148 3.98 30.86 -6.03
CA VAL A 148 3.16 30.71 -7.25
C VAL A 148 2.84 32.08 -7.86
N ALA A 149 2.34 33.02 -7.05
CA ALA A 149 2.06 34.39 -7.48
C ALA A 149 3.31 35.17 -7.92
N GLY A 150 4.49 34.74 -7.48
CA GLY A 150 5.80 35.30 -7.82
C GLY A 150 6.42 34.76 -9.10
N SER A 151 5.87 33.68 -9.68
CA SER A 151 6.36 33.06 -10.91
C SER A 151 6.10 33.93 -12.14
N SER A 152 7.06 33.98 -13.06
CA SER A 152 6.84 34.56 -14.39
C SER A 152 5.77 33.83 -15.22
N THR A 153 5.49 32.55 -14.95
CA THR A 153 4.48 31.75 -15.66
C THR A 153 3.05 31.89 -15.11
N TYR A 154 2.84 32.63 -14.02
CA TYR A 154 1.52 32.72 -13.34
C TYR A 154 0.38 33.11 -14.31
N SER A 155 0.62 34.08 -15.19
CA SER A 155 -0.39 34.58 -16.15
C SER A 155 -0.55 33.72 -17.40
N ASP A 156 0.35 32.77 -17.65
CA ASP A 156 0.28 31.84 -18.78
C ASP A 156 -0.51 30.57 -18.40
N LEU A 157 -0.57 30.24 -17.10
CA LEU A 157 -1.29 29.10 -16.55
C LEU A 157 -2.78 29.40 -16.36
N SER A 158 -3.61 28.36 -16.47
CA SER A 158 -5.02 28.44 -16.10
C SER A 158 -5.19 28.66 -14.59
N ARG A 159 -6.40 29.06 -14.17
CA ARG A 159 -6.74 29.19 -12.74
C ARG A 159 -6.59 27.85 -12.00
N ALA A 160 -7.02 26.75 -12.63
CA ALA A 160 -6.86 25.40 -12.08
C ALA A 160 -5.38 25.04 -11.92
N GLN A 161 -4.56 25.23 -12.95
CA GLN A 161 -3.12 24.92 -12.93
C GLN A 161 -2.34 25.75 -11.88
N ASN A 162 -2.76 27.00 -11.62
CA ASN A 162 -2.21 27.80 -10.53
C ASN A 162 -2.60 27.26 -9.14
N ILE A 163 -3.82 26.71 -8.98
CA ILE A 163 -4.28 26.05 -7.75
C ILE A 163 -3.56 24.71 -7.54
N GLU A 164 -3.39 23.91 -8.58
CA GLU A 164 -2.64 22.64 -8.51
C GLU A 164 -1.17 22.88 -8.16
N ARG A 165 -0.51 23.85 -8.82
CA ARG A 165 0.86 24.26 -8.47
C ARG A 165 0.96 24.76 -7.04
N TYR A 166 -0.06 25.45 -6.52
CA TYR A 166 -0.13 25.85 -5.12
C TYR A 166 -0.20 24.63 -4.19
N ALA A 167 -1.15 23.72 -4.44
CA ALA A 167 -1.35 22.50 -3.64
C ALA A 167 -0.09 21.63 -3.58
N LEU A 168 0.54 21.38 -4.74
CA LEU A 168 1.79 20.63 -4.83
C LEU A 168 2.96 21.38 -4.16
N THR A 169 3.02 22.71 -4.23
CA THR A 169 4.03 23.48 -3.48
C THR A 169 3.84 23.34 -1.97
N VAL A 170 2.60 23.34 -1.48
CA VAL A 170 2.31 23.09 -0.06
C VAL A 170 2.72 21.66 0.33
N PHE A 171 2.34 20.64 -0.44
CA PHE A 171 2.77 19.25 -0.25
C PHE A 171 4.30 19.10 -0.18
N TYR A 172 5.03 19.71 -1.11
CA TYR A 172 6.50 19.71 -1.08
C TYR A 172 7.05 20.32 0.22
N LEU A 173 6.50 21.45 0.67
CA LEU A 173 6.92 22.10 1.91
C LEU A 173 6.60 21.27 3.16
N TYR A 174 5.47 20.55 3.17
CA TYR A 174 5.03 19.67 4.25
C TYR A 174 5.82 18.34 4.33
N THR A 175 6.61 17.98 3.32
CA THR A 175 7.27 16.67 3.25
C THR A 175 8.76 16.68 2.87
N PHE A 176 9.29 17.78 2.34
CA PHE A 176 10.72 17.97 2.08
C PHE A 176 11.41 18.60 3.30
N ARG A 177 12.54 18.04 3.76
CA ARG A 177 13.28 18.46 4.97
C ARG A 177 12.44 18.45 6.25
N GLN A 178 11.46 17.56 6.34
CA GLN A 178 10.77 17.33 7.61
C GLN A 178 11.53 16.33 8.50
N PRO A 179 11.38 16.44 9.83
CA PRO A 179 11.95 15.46 10.74
C PRO A 179 11.26 14.10 10.59
N HIS A 180 12.06 13.05 10.66
CA HIS A 180 11.60 11.67 10.72
C HIS A 180 11.33 11.28 12.18
N LEU A 181 10.27 10.51 12.48
CA LEU A 181 9.98 10.10 13.87
C LEU A 181 11.18 9.40 14.55
N LEU A 182 11.88 8.53 13.81
CA LEU A 182 13.02 7.77 14.34
C LEU A 182 14.39 8.47 14.21
N LEU A 183 14.48 9.64 13.55
CA LEU A 183 15.76 10.34 13.36
C LEU A 183 15.60 11.83 13.65
N ALA A 184 16.39 12.34 14.60
CA ALA A 184 16.46 13.77 14.95
C ALA A 184 17.13 14.65 13.86
N VAL A 185 17.22 14.15 12.63
CA VAL A 185 17.78 14.81 11.44
C VAL A 185 16.71 14.75 10.35
N ALA A 186 16.44 15.88 9.71
CA ALA A 186 15.50 15.93 8.61
C ALA A 186 15.96 15.11 7.40
N SER A 187 15.07 14.31 6.79
CA SER A 187 15.32 13.69 5.49
C SER A 187 15.06 14.69 4.37
N GLU A 188 15.92 14.70 3.36
CA GLU A 188 15.60 15.31 2.06
C GLU A 188 14.92 14.25 1.21
N TRP A 189 14.15 14.64 0.20
CA TRP A 189 13.70 13.64 -0.77
C TRP A 189 14.91 13.08 -1.52
N THR A 190 14.89 11.78 -1.86
CA THR A 190 15.96 11.13 -2.63
C THR A 190 16.14 11.76 -4.01
N SER A 191 15.03 12.18 -4.60
CA SER A 191 14.96 12.96 -5.83
C SER A 191 13.72 13.89 -5.78
N SER A 192 13.79 15.01 -6.48
CA SER A 192 12.68 15.96 -6.61
C SER A 192 12.78 16.75 -7.92
N GLN A 193 12.95 16.05 -9.04
CA GLN A 193 13.19 16.63 -10.35
C GLN A 193 12.01 17.49 -10.80
N ASN A 194 12.33 18.67 -11.34
CA ASN A 194 11.40 19.72 -11.77
C ASN A 194 10.46 20.29 -10.69
N TRP A 195 10.42 19.76 -9.46
CA TRP A 195 9.66 20.36 -8.36
C TRP A 195 10.11 21.80 -8.11
N LEU A 196 9.14 22.70 -7.94
CA LEU A 196 9.34 24.16 -7.83
C LEU A 196 9.99 24.83 -9.07
N SER A 197 10.08 24.15 -10.21
CA SER A 197 10.50 24.75 -11.49
C SER A 197 9.37 25.55 -12.14
N LYS A 198 9.66 26.19 -13.28
CA LYS A 198 8.67 26.91 -14.10
C LYS A 198 7.83 26.00 -14.99
N GLU A 199 8.36 24.82 -15.31
CA GLU A 199 7.72 23.86 -16.21
C GLU A 199 6.35 23.44 -15.66
N SER A 200 5.51 22.85 -16.51
CA SER A 200 4.20 22.32 -16.10
C SER A 200 4.35 21.36 -14.91
N VAL A 201 3.36 21.33 -14.01
CA VAL A 201 3.35 20.36 -12.91
C VAL A 201 3.33 18.92 -13.43
N CYS A 202 2.80 18.70 -14.64
CA CYS A 202 2.77 17.41 -15.34
C CYS A 202 4.14 16.88 -15.79
N VAL A 203 5.24 17.64 -15.59
CA VAL A 203 6.62 17.12 -15.75
C VAL A 203 7.40 17.12 -14.44
N TRP A 204 6.74 17.36 -13.31
CA TRP A 204 7.34 17.18 -11.98
C TRP A 204 7.42 15.68 -11.67
N GLU A 205 8.52 15.26 -11.05
CA GLU A 205 8.73 13.86 -10.71
C GLU A 205 7.56 13.30 -9.89
N GLY A 206 7.01 12.17 -10.32
CA GLY A 206 5.86 11.52 -9.69
C GLY A 206 4.49 12.13 -9.98
N ILE A 207 4.37 13.22 -10.75
CA ILE A 207 3.07 13.79 -11.11
C ILE A 207 2.61 13.26 -12.47
N VAL A 208 1.41 12.68 -12.53
CA VAL A 208 0.74 12.28 -13.77
C VAL A 208 -0.51 13.15 -13.96
N CYS A 209 -0.65 13.72 -15.15
CA CYS A 209 -1.82 14.49 -15.55
C CYS A 209 -2.69 13.73 -16.55
N ASN A 210 -3.98 14.06 -16.59
CA ASN A 210 -4.91 13.62 -17.61
C ASN A 210 -4.77 14.43 -18.92
N ASP A 211 -5.60 14.10 -19.92
CA ASP A 211 -5.64 14.75 -21.24
C ASP A 211 -5.93 16.28 -21.21
N ASP A 212 -6.43 16.80 -20.08
CA ASP A 212 -6.75 18.23 -19.88
C ASP A 212 -5.63 19.00 -19.12
N ASP A 213 -4.41 18.45 -19.05
CA ASP A 213 -3.26 18.98 -18.29
C ASP A 213 -3.56 19.20 -16.78
N SER A 214 -4.44 18.38 -16.19
CA SER A 214 -4.81 18.44 -14.77
C SER A 214 -4.32 17.21 -14.01
N VAL A 215 -3.88 17.40 -12.77
CA VAL A 215 -3.23 16.35 -11.94
C VAL A 215 -4.22 15.23 -11.61
N GLN A 216 -3.91 14.02 -12.08
CA GLN A 216 -4.72 12.82 -11.89
C GLN A 216 -4.09 11.82 -10.91
N GLN A 217 -2.76 11.74 -10.86
CA GLN A 217 -2.06 10.80 -9.98
C GLN A 217 -0.82 11.45 -9.35
N ILE A 218 -0.51 11.04 -8.12
CA ILE A 218 0.76 11.33 -7.45
C ILE A 218 1.42 10.00 -7.08
N LEU A 219 2.54 9.69 -7.73
CA LEU A 219 3.29 8.45 -7.62
C LEU A 219 4.72 8.77 -7.13
N LEU A 220 4.91 8.77 -5.81
CA LEU A 220 6.21 9.04 -5.18
C LEU A 220 6.67 7.91 -4.23
N PRO A 221 6.71 6.63 -4.67
CA PRO A 221 7.19 5.54 -3.83
C PRO A 221 8.71 5.63 -3.60
N ASN A 222 9.20 5.29 -2.41
CA ASN A 222 10.64 5.26 -2.09
C ASN A 222 11.39 6.60 -2.32
N HIS A 223 10.76 7.71 -1.92
CA HIS A 223 11.29 9.07 -2.07
C HIS A 223 11.86 9.69 -0.78
N GLU A 224 11.90 8.97 0.34
CA GLU A 224 12.24 9.49 1.68
C GLU A 224 11.33 10.65 2.17
N LEU A 225 10.10 10.75 1.63
CA LEU A 225 9.09 11.72 2.04
C LEU A 225 8.82 11.59 3.54
N SER A 226 8.93 12.67 4.31
CA SER A 226 8.68 12.69 5.76
C SER A 226 7.59 13.71 6.11
N GLY A 227 7.34 14.00 7.39
CA GLY A 227 6.28 14.93 7.78
C GLY A 227 4.88 14.35 7.60
N SER A 228 3.88 15.18 7.29
CA SER A 228 2.47 14.80 7.17
C SER A 228 1.85 15.29 5.86
N LEU A 229 0.71 14.71 5.46
CA LEU A 229 -0.01 15.15 4.27
C LEU A 229 -0.86 16.42 4.56
N PRO A 230 -0.75 17.48 3.75
CA PRO A 230 -1.57 18.68 3.89
C PRO A 230 -2.98 18.49 3.31
N ALA A 231 -3.95 19.20 3.89
CA ALA A 231 -5.34 19.20 3.42
C ALA A 231 -5.47 19.72 1.97
N GLU A 232 -4.51 20.54 1.54
CA GLU A 232 -4.41 21.15 0.22
C GLU A 232 -4.33 20.14 -0.94
N LEU A 233 -3.99 18.87 -0.70
CA LEU A 233 -4.12 17.82 -1.74
C LEU A 233 -5.57 17.68 -2.24
N SER A 234 -6.57 17.98 -1.42
CA SER A 234 -8.00 18.02 -1.81
C SER A 234 -8.39 19.15 -2.79
N LEU A 235 -7.45 20.04 -3.13
CA LEU A 235 -7.61 21.06 -4.16
C LEU A 235 -7.31 20.51 -5.58
N LEU A 236 -6.68 19.33 -5.67
CA LEU A 236 -6.42 18.63 -6.93
C LEU A 236 -7.69 17.90 -7.36
N LEU A 237 -8.54 18.59 -8.13
CA LEU A 237 -9.93 18.20 -8.36
C LEU A 237 -10.13 16.91 -9.19
N ASN A 238 -9.10 16.46 -9.90
CA ASN A 238 -9.12 15.23 -10.70
C ASN A 238 -8.20 14.14 -10.11
N LEU A 239 -7.74 14.28 -8.86
CA LEU A 239 -6.82 13.33 -8.23
C LEU A 239 -7.53 12.02 -7.87
N GLU A 240 -7.20 10.96 -8.61
CA GLU A 240 -7.79 9.63 -8.48
C GLU A 240 -6.85 8.65 -7.77
N THR A 241 -5.52 8.79 -7.93
CA THR A 241 -4.53 7.84 -7.39
C THR A 241 -3.44 8.54 -6.56
N ILE A 242 -3.19 8.02 -5.36
CA ILE A 242 -2.05 8.37 -4.52
C ILE A 242 -1.23 7.11 -4.22
N ASP A 243 0.05 7.11 -4.60
CA ASP A 243 1.05 6.13 -4.15
C ASP A 243 2.23 6.85 -3.46
N PHE A 244 2.32 6.62 -2.14
CA PHE A 244 3.44 7.04 -1.30
C PHE A 244 4.13 5.84 -0.61
N THR A 245 4.12 4.65 -1.22
CA THR A 245 4.73 3.42 -0.69
C THR A 245 6.20 3.60 -0.29
N THR A 246 6.62 2.97 0.82
CA THR A 246 8.01 3.00 1.32
C THR A 246 8.52 4.43 1.51
N ASN A 247 7.84 5.18 2.36
CA ASN A 247 8.24 6.52 2.77
C ASN A 247 8.19 6.63 4.29
N TYR A 248 8.29 7.86 4.79
CA TYR A 248 8.31 8.17 6.20
C TYR A 248 7.20 9.13 6.60
N ILE A 249 6.09 9.12 5.85
CA ILE A 249 4.93 9.96 6.11
C ILE A 249 4.31 9.50 7.43
N TYR A 250 4.11 10.46 8.32
CA TYR A 250 3.48 10.30 9.60
C TYR A 250 2.08 10.89 9.57
N MET A 251 1.09 10.07 9.92
CA MET A 251 -0.29 10.48 10.08
C MET A 251 -0.85 9.91 11.38
N GLU A 252 -1.40 10.79 12.21
CA GLU A 252 -2.10 10.48 13.44
C GLU A 252 -3.24 11.50 13.65
N GLY A 253 -4.32 11.09 14.32
CA GLY A 253 -5.33 11.99 14.86
C GLY A 253 -5.96 12.94 13.83
N SER A 254 -5.76 14.25 14.01
CA SER A 254 -6.35 15.30 13.16
C SER A 254 -5.79 15.35 11.73
N SER A 255 -4.59 14.82 11.48
CA SER A 255 -4.02 14.77 10.11
C SER A 255 -4.85 13.92 9.15
N HIS A 256 -5.67 13.00 9.67
CA HIS A 256 -6.64 12.24 8.87
C HIS A 256 -7.79 13.08 8.30
N PHE A 257 -7.92 14.36 8.66
CA PHE A 257 -8.96 15.24 8.14
C PHE A 257 -8.99 15.29 6.61
N LEU A 258 -7.82 15.23 5.94
CA LEU A 258 -7.72 15.19 4.47
C LEU A 258 -8.64 14.14 3.84
N TRP A 259 -8.80 12.97 4.46
CA TRP A 259 -9.60 11.87 3.94
C TRP A 259 -11.12 12.11 4.01
N THR A 260 -11.59 13.10 4.78
CA THR A 260 -13.01 13.48 4.81
C THR A 260 -13.44 14.31 3.59
N ILE A 261 -12.47 14.85 2.82
CA ILE A 261 -12.69 15.83 1.75
C ILE A 261 -12.08 15.42 0.40
N MET A 262 -11.81 14.13 0.18
CA MET A 262 -11.40 13.57 -1.11
C MET A 262 -12.35 12.46 -1.58
N PRO A 263 -13.58 12.81 -2.01
CA PRO A 263 -14.62 11.83 -2.36
C PRO A 263 -14.33 11.07 -3.66
N ASP A 264 -13.54 11.65 -4.56
CA ASP A 264 -13.28 11.14 -5.91
C ASP A 264 -12.01 10.25 -5.98
N LEU A 265 -11.25 10.13 -4.87
CA LEU A 265 -10.07 9.28 -4.80
C LEU A 265 -10.47 7.80 -5.00
N LEU A 266 -9.82 7.13 -5.96
CA LEU A 266 -10.04 5.74 -6.32
C LEU A 266 -9.02 4.80 -5.66
N GLU A 267 -7.77 5.24 -5.55
CA GLU A 267 -6.68 4.42 -5.01
C GLU A 267 -5.82 5.17 -4.01
N LEU A 268 -5.66 4.58 -2.82
CA LEU A 268 -4.77 5.06 -1.77
C LEU A 268 -3.76 3.97 -1.39
N THR A 269 -2.49 4.19 -1.71
CA THR A 269 -1.38 3.29 -1.40
C THR A 269 -0.35 4.03 -0.55
N MET A 270 -0.19 3.63 0.71
CA MET A 270 0.77 4.20 1.67
C MET A 270 1.48 3.10 2.48
N ASP A 271 1.78 1.97 1.86
CA ASP A 271 2.49 0.86 2.50
C ASP A 271 3.88 1.29 3.03
N ASP A 272 4.35 0.64 4.09
CA ASP A 272 5.65 0.89 4.74
C ASP A 272 5.88 2.38 5.11
N ASN A 273 4.89 3.04 5.74
CA ASN A 273 4.95 4.41 6.30
C ASN A 273 4.77 4.44 7.84
N TYR A 274 4.43 5.59 8.43
CA TYR A 274 4.02 5.74 9.85
C TYR A 274 2.57 6.21 9.95
N PHE A 275 1.65 5.51 9.29
CA PHE A 275 0.22 5.71 9.44
C PHE A 275 -0.25 5.09 10.77
N ILE A 276 -0.79 5.92 11.68
CA ILE A 276 -1.19 5.53 13.05
C ILE A 276 -2.69 5.77 13.23
N ALA A 277 -3.45 4.71 13.52
CA ALA A 277 -4.86 4.81 13.88
C ALA A 277 -5.19 3.84 15.03
N GLU A 278 -6.00 4.28 16.00
CA GLU A 278 -6.32 3.51 17.21
C GLU A 278 -7.52 2.55 17.08
N ASN A 279 -8.26 2.61 15.97
CA ASN A 279 -9.50 1.85 15.74
C ASN A 279 -9.50 1.19 14.34
N GLY A 280 -8.40 0.50 14.01
CA GLY A 280 -8.18 -0.11 12.70
C GLY A 280 -7.93 0.93 11.62
N LEU A 281 -8.97 1.25 10.84
CA LEU A 281 -8.93 2.31 9.82
C LEU A 281 -9.47 3.64 10.37
N PRO A 282 -9.01 4.81 9.90
CA PRO A 282 -9.56 6.10 10.31
C PRO A 282 -11.05 6.21 9.96
N ALA A 283 -11.88 6.63 10.92
CA ALA A 283 -13.29 6.95 10.66
C ALA A 283 -13.47 8.03 9.57
N GLN A 284 -12.45 8.86 9.34
CA GLN A 284 -12.39 9.85 8.27
C GLN A 284 -12.47 9.24 6.86
N PHE A 285 -12.12 7.96 6.68
CA PHE A 285 -12.25 7.26 5.40
C PHE A 285 -13.71 7.17 4.92
N VAL A 286 -14.69 7.46 5.77
CA VAL A 286 -16.09 7.69 5.37
C VAL A 286 -16.24 8.76 4.27
N GLY A 287 -15.27 9.66 4.11
CA GLY A 287 -15.25 10.65 3.04
C GLY A 287 -14.83 10.10 1.66
N LEU A 288 -14.13 8.96 1.59
CA LEU A 288 -13.58 8.38 0.37
C LEU A 288 -14.65 7.61 -0.42
N LYS A 289 -15.63 8.33 -0.97
CA LYS A 289 -16.87 7.74 -1.53
C LYS A 289 -16.68 6.89 -2.80
N SER A 290 -15.59 7.10 -3.54
CA SER A 290 -15.29 6.38 -4.78
C SER A 290 -14.17 5.34 -4.64
N ILE A 291 -13.64 5.12 -3.43
CA ILE A 291 -12.43 4.33 -3.21
C ILE A 291 -12.60 2.86 -3.63
N GLN A 292 -11.63 2.37 -4.39
CA GLN A 292 -11.56 1.00 -4.90
C GLN A 292 -10.38 0.24 -4.27
N LYS A 293 -9.27 0.92 -3.97
CA LYS A 293 -8.11 0.34 -3.29
C LYS A 293 -7.67 1.14 -2.07
N ILE A 294 -7.52 0.44 -0.95
CA ILE A 294 -6.86 0.93 0.27
C ILE A 294 -5.72 -0.03 0.60
N SER A 295 -4.49 0.49 0.56
CA SER A 295 -3.26 -0.25 0.85
C SER A 295 -2.43 0.50 1.89
N LEU A 296 -2.35 -0.08 3.09
CA LEU A 296 -1.75 0.50 4.31
C LEU A 296 -0.92 -0.55 5.07
N SER A 297 -0.35 -1.53 4.39
CA SER A 297 0.47 -2.58 4.99
C SER A 297 1.75 -2.03 5.61
N TYR A 298 2.32 -2.74 6.58
CA TYR A 298 3.58 -2.36 7.27
C TYR A 298 3.54 -0.97 7.96
N ASN A 299 2.37 -0.56 8.44
CA ASN A 299 2.15 0.68 9.19
C ASN A 299 1.99 0.41 10.71
N LEU A 300 1.28 1.29 11.44
CA LEU A 300 1.06 1.23 12.88
C LEU A 300 -0.44 1.27 13.23
N LEU A 301 -1.30 0.71 12.38
CA LEU A 301 -2.74 0.59 12.64
C LEU A 301 -2.97 -0.40 13.80
N GLN A 302 -3.80 -0.03 14.79
CA GLN A 302 -4.11 -0.85 15.97
C GLN A 302 -5.59 -0.79 16.34
N GLY A 303 -6.04 -1.66 17.26
CA GLY A 303 -7.45 -1.77 17.64
C GLY A 303 -8.27 -2.53 16.59
N SER A 304 -9.59 -2.55 16.71
CA SER A 304 -10.48 -3.31 15.81
C SER A 304 -11.00 -2.50 14.63
N LEU A 305 -11.20 -3.16 13.48
CA LEU A 305 -11.88 -2.57 12.33
C LEU A 305 -13.34 -2.21 12.65
N ASP A 306 -13.71 -0.94 12.50
CA ASP A 306 -15.10 -0.50 12.68
C ASP A 306 -15.99 -0.96 11.50
N GLY A 307 -16.92 -1.88 11.78
CA GLY A 307 -17.92 -2.35 10.83
C GLY A 307 -18.84 -1.26 10.26
N ALA A 308 -18.96 -0.11 10.92
CA ALA A 308 -19.72 1.03 10.40
C ALA A 308 -19.08 1.62 9.13
N LEU A 309 -17.74 1.68 9.06
CA LEU A 309 -17.02 2.26 7.92
C LEU A 309 -17.35 1.55 6.60
N PHE A 310 -17.41 0.21 6.61
CA PHE A 310 -17.68 -0.60 5.43
C PHE A 310 -19.14 -0.52 4.94
N GLN A 311 -20.02 0.23 5.63
CA GLN A 311 -21.34 0.57 5.07
C GLN A 311 -21.22 1.62 3.97
N ASP A 312 -20.22 2.51 4.04
CA ASP A 312 -19.98 3.56 3.05
C ASP A 312 -19.04 3.13 1.91
N LEU A 313 -18.08 2.21 2.18
CA LEU A 313 -17.04 1.80 1.21
C LEU A 313 -17.52 0.72 0.21
N GLN A 314 -18.68 0.90 -0.42
CA GLN A 314 -19.32 -0.11 -1.29
C GLN A 314 -18.56 -0.38 -2.61
N THR A 315 -17.71 0.55 -3.03
CA THR A 315 -16.83 0.45 -4.22
C THR A 315 -15.52 -0.29 -3.96
N LEU A 316 -15.20 -0.58 -2.69
CA LEU A 316 -13.91 -1.14 -2.29
C LEU A 316 -13.71 -2.56 -2.83
N GLN A 317 -12.64 -2.73 -3.60
CA GLN A 317 -12.22 -3.96 -4.26
C GLN A 317 -10.96 -4.57 -3.63
N HIS A 318 -10.06 -3.72 -3.12
CA HIS A 318 -8.81 -4.13 -2.49
C HIS A 318 -8.70 -3.54 -1.08
N LEU A 319 -8.54 -4.40 -0.08
CA LEU A 319 -8.17 -4.01 1.28
C LEU A 319 -6.88 -4.73 1.67
N GLU A 320 -5.78 -3.98 1.73
CA GLU A 320 -4.44 -4.48 2.03
C GLU A 320 -3.93 -3.76 3.29
N VAL A 321 -3.91 -4.48 4.42
CA VAL A 321 -3.54 -3.94 5.75
C VAL A 321 -2.58 -4.88 6.49
N GLU A 322 -1.76 -5.60 5.74
CA GLU A 322 -0.85 -6.62 6.26
C GLU A 322 0.14 -6.05 7.27
N SER A 323 0.66 -6.89 8.18
CA SER A 323 1.80 -6.51 9.02
C SER A 323 1.56 -5.23 9.84
N ASN A 324 0.37 -5.10 10.42
CA ASN A 324 -0.06 -4.04 11.33
C ASN A 324 -0.32 -4.64 12.74
N TYR A 325 -1.10 -3.96 13.60
CA TYR A 325 -1.46 -4.39 14.95
C TYR A 325 -2.99 -4.42 15.16
N ILE A 326 -3.74 -4.65 14.08
CA ILE A 326 -5.20 -4.66 14.11
C ILE A 326 -5.66 -5.94 14.82
N GLU A 327 -6.64 -5.82 15.70
CA GLU A 327 -7.11 -6.90 16.57
C GLU A 327 -8.63 -7.11 16.51
N GLY A 328 -9.12 -8.19 17.14
CA GLY A 328 -10.55 -8.54 17.14
C GLY A 328 -10.98 -9.26 15.86
N GLU A 329 -12.29 -9.31 15.62
CA GLU A 329 -12.87 -10.06 14.49
C GLU A 329 -12.93 -9.22 13.21
N LEU A 330 -12.92 -9.87 12.04
CA LEU A 330 -13.25 -9.22 10.77
C LEU A 330 -14.75 -8.87 10.76
N PRO A 331 -15.15 -7.58 10.64
CA PRO A 331 -16.54 -7.17 10.80
C PRO A 331 -17.41 -7.72 9.68
N SER A 332 -18.64 -8.13 10.00
CA SER A 332 -19.54 -8.74 9.02
C SER A 332 -19.85 -7.82 7.83
N GLN A 333 -19.84 -6.50 8.02
CA GLN A 333 -20.02 -5.53 6.94
C GLN A 333 -18.91 -5.62 5.87
N LEU A 334 -17.65 -5.79 6.29
CA LEU A 334 -16.50 -6.03 5.39
C LEU A 334 -16.71 -7.35 4.62
N LEU A 335 -17.12 -8.41 5.33
CA LEU A 335 -17.40 -9.71 4.72
C LEU A 335 -18.58 -9.69 3.74
N THR A 336 -19.49 -8.71 3.84
CA THR A 336 -20.63 -8.56 2.93
C THR A 336 -20.42 -7.53 1.81
N LEU A 337 -19.22 -6.94 1.68
CA LEU A 337 -18.96 -5.99 0.59
C LEU A 337 -19.16 -6.66 -0.78
N PRO A 338 -19.96 -6.06 -1.68
CA PRO A 338 -20.32 -6.68 -2.95
C PRO A 338 -19.16 -6.68 -3.95
N SER A 339 -18.19 -5.78 -3.76
CA SER A 339 -17.11 -5.50 -4.72
C SER A 339 -15.75 -6.02 -4.25
N LEU A 340 -15.63 -6.61 -3.05
CA LEU A 340 -14.33 -6.96 -2.45
C LEU A 340 -13.74 -8.22 -3.13
N ILE A 341 -12.62 -8.02 -3.82
CA ILE A 341 -11.93 -9.03 -4.65
C ILE A 341 -10.62 -9.48 -3.98
N TYR A 342 -9.92 -8.57 -3.30
CA TYR A 342 -8.64 -8.82 -2.62
C TYR A 342 -8.73 -8.41 -1.15
N LEU A 343 -8.47 -9.36 -0.24
CA LEU A 343 -8.43 -9.13 1.20
C LEU A 343 -7.13 -9.67 1.80
N TYR A 344 -6.20 -8.76 2.08
CA TYR A 344 -4.88 -9.07 2.64
C TYR A 344 -4.77 -8.46 4.04
N VAL A 345 -4.96 -9.31 5.05
CA VAL A 345 -5.00 -8.94 6.48
C VAL A 345 -3.97 -9.70 7.31
N ARG A 346 -3.10 -10.46 6.66
CA ARG A 346 -2.09 -11.31 7.31
C ARG A 346 -1.17 -10.56 8.27
N ARG A 347 -0.59 -11.30 9.22
CA ARG A 347 0.42 -10.79 10.17
C ARG A 347 -0.12 -9.62 11.02
N ASN A 348 -1.29 -9.84 11.61
CA ASN A 348 -1.98 -8.91 12.50
C ASN A 348 -2.32 -9.65 13.82
N SER A 349 -3.29 -9.17 14.59
CA SER A 349 -3.83 -9.82 15.79
C SER A 349 -5.33 -10.13 15.64
N PHE A 350 -5.80 -10.38 14.41
CA PHE A 350 -7.20 -10.73 14.18
C PHE A 350 -7.52 -12.10 14.78
N THR A 351 -8.73 -12.22 15.34
CA THR A 351 -9.40 -13.50 15.61
C THR A 351 -10.26 -13.85 14.42
N ILE A 352 -9.94 -14.94 13.71
CA ILE A 352 -10.60 -15.32 12.46
C ILE A 352 -11.24 -16.70 12.61
N ASP A 353 -12.58 -16.74 12.58
CA ASP A 353 -13.34 -17.99 12.49
C ASP A 353 -13.58 -18.38 11.02
N LEU A 354 -12.98 -19.48 10.57
CA LEU A 354 -13.12 -19.96 9.19
C LEU A 354 -14.57 -20.36 8.84
N ASP A 355 -15.38 -20.83 9.80
CA ASP A 355 -16.83 -21.12 9.57
C ASP A 355 -17.65 -19.84 9.37
N THR A 356 -17.13 -18.69 9.82
CA THR A 356 -17.71 -17.37 9.57
C THR A 356 -17.18 -16.77 8.27
N ILE A 357 -15.89 -16.90 7.95
CA ILE A 357 -15.32 -16.42 6.68
C ILE A 357 -15.92 -17.17 5.50
N PHE A 358 -15.86 -18.51 5.50
CA PHE A 358 -16.38 -19.36 4.42
C PHE A 358 -17.87 -19.67 4.57
N ARG A 359 -18.66 -18.72 5.12
CA ARG A 359 -20.11 -18.85 5.23
C ARG A 359 -20.78 -18.44 3.93
N ALA A 360 -21.69 -19.27 3.42
CA ALA A 360 -22.49 -18.99 2.24
C ALA A 360 -23.07 -17.55 2.23
N GLY A 361 -22.62 -16.74 1.26
CA GLY A 361 -23.02 -15.34 1.08
C GLY A 361 -22.01 -14.30 1.60
N ASN A 362 -21.03 -14.69 2.40
CA ASN A 362 -19.88 -13.85 2.73
C ASN A 362 -18.84 -13.89 1.60
N LEU A 363 -18.11 -12.80 1.41
CA LEU A 363 -17.05 -12.60 0.44
C LEU A 363 -17.49 -12.97 -1.00
N PRO A 364 -18.56 -12.36 -1.53
CA PRO A 364 -19.27 -12.82 -2.74
C PRO A 364 -18.47 -12.66 -4.05
N SER A 365 -17.34 -11.96 -4.04
CA SER A 365 -16.51 -11.70 -5.23
C SER A 365 -15.02 -11.91 -4.97
N ILE A 366 -14.68 -12.63 -3.89
CA ILE A 366 -13.28 -12.82 -3.47
C ILE A 366 -12.50 -13.69 -4.46
N PHE A 367 -11.36 -13.15 -4.90
CA PHE A 367 -10.41 -13.82 -5.78
C PHE A 367 -9.11 -14.16 -5.02
N ALA A 368 -8.69 -13.30 -4.08
CA ALA A 368 -7.50 -13.52 -3.27
C ALA A 368 -7.74 -13.21 -1.79
N LEU A 369 -7.43 -14.18 -0.91
CA LEU A 369 -7.63 -14.10 0.54
C LEU A 369 -6.35 -14.51 1.27
N TRP A 370 -5.65 -13.54 1.86
CA TRP A 370 -4.44 -13.78 2.66
C TRP A 370 -4.68 -13.36 4.11
N ILE A 371 -4.82 -14.37 4.97
CA ILE A 371 -5.22 -14.23 6.38
C ILE A 371 -4.16 -14.78 7.34
N ASP A 372 -3.05 -15.32 6.83
CA ASP A 372 -1.96 -15.97 7.58
C ASP A 372 -1.39 -15.18 8.76
N ALA A 373 -0.74 -15.88 9.70
CA ALA A 373 -0.17 -15.29 10.92
C ALA A 373 -1.15 -14.36 11.66
N ASN A 374 -2.34 -14.89 11.95
CA ASN A 374 -3.38 -14.31 12.81
C ASN A 374 -3.87 -15.41 13.79
N THR A 375 -4.75 -15.09 14.74
CA THR A 375 -5.38 -16.10 15.59
C THR A 375 -6.53 -16.77 14.84
N ILE A 376 -6.25 -17.93 14.22
CA ILE A 376 -7.23 -18.68 13.41
C ILE A 376 -7.59 -20.01 14.09
N GLY A 377 -6.71 -21.00 14.00
CA GLY A 377 -6.94 -22.34 14.52
C GLY A 377 -8.12 -23.07 13.86
N GLY A 378 -8.65 -24.09 14.54
CA GLY A 378 -9.78 -24.88 14.07
C GLY A 378 -9.39 -25.79 12.90
N SER A 379 -10.31 -26.02 11.97
CA SER A 379 -10.09 -26.82 10.75
C SER A 379 -10.69 -26.13 9.54
N ILE A 380 -10.11 -26.32 8.36
CA ILE A 380 -10.65 -25.78 7.11
C ILE A 380 -12.07 -26.35 6.90
N PRO A 381 -13.13 -25.52 6.83
CA PRO A 381 -14.49 -26.01 6.73
C PRO A 381 -14.82 -26.47 5.31
N THR A 382 -15.69 -27.46 5.18
CA THR A 382 -16.11 -27.98 3.85
C THR A 382 -16.84 -26.95 3.00
N THR A 383 -17.40 -25.89 3.61
CA THR A 383 -18.02 -24.77 2.89
C THR A 383 -17.03 -23.91 2.10
N ILE A 384 -15.72 -24.11 2.26
CA ILE A 384 -14.71 -23.51 1.37
C ILE A 384 -14.98 -23.83 -0.11
N GLY A 385 -15.55 -25.01 -0.42
CA GLY A 385 -15.89 -25.39 -1.79
C GLY A 385 -16.94 -24.50 -2.49
N LEU A 386 -17.63 -23.63 -1.74
CA LEU A 386 -18.55 -22.63 -2.31
C LEU A 386 -17.82 -21.49 -3.04
N TYR A 387 -16.52 -21.30 -2.79
CA TYR A 387 -15.74 -20.15 -3.26
C TYR A 387 -15.05 -20.43 -4.60
N THR A 388 -15.83 -20.82 -5.61
CA THR A 388 -15.31 -21.32 -6.89
C THR A 388 -14.40 -20.33 -7.64
N ASP A 389 -14.53 -19.03 -7.37
CA ASP A 389 -13.79 -17.95 -8.01
C ASP A 389 -12.48 -17.60 -7.27
N LEU A 390 -12.23 -18.19 -6.10
CA LEU A 390 -11.01 -18.01 -5.32
C LEU A 390 -9.81 -18.63 -6.05
N ALA A 391 -8.83 -17.79 -6.38
CA ALA A 391 -7.62 -18.15 -7.11
C ALA A 391 -6.32 -18.10 -6.29
N SER A 392 -6.33 -17.37 -5.16
CA SER A 392 -5.17 -17.21 -4.28
C SER A 392 -5.57 -17.30 -2.82
N LEU A 393 -4.98 -18.24 -2.07
CA LEU A 393 -5.29 -18.49 -0.66
C LEU A 393 -4.00 -18.64 0.15
N SER A 394 -3.88 -17.87 1.23
CA SER A 394 -2.78 -17.99 2.21
C SER A 394 -3.36 -18.11 3.62
N ILE A 395 -3.10 -19.26 4.27
CA ILE A 395 -3.43 -19.53 5.67
C ILE A 395 -2.27 -20.28 6.35
N THR A 396 -1.07 -19.69 6.33
CA THR A 396 0.14 -20.22 6.96
C THR A 396 0.29 -19.73 8.40
N GLU A 397 1.13 -20.39 9.20
CA GLU A 397 1.45 -19.98 10.58
C GLU A 397 0.18 -19.73 11.44
N ALA A 398 -0.83 -20.61 11.31
CA ALA A 398 -2.21 -20.34 11.71
C ALA A 398 -2.82 -21.38 12.68
N GLU A 399 -2.03 -22.35 13.16
CA GLU A 399 -2.45 -23.45 14.04
C GLU A 399 -3.64 -24.26 13.49
N LEU A 400 -3.78 -24.36 12.16
CA LEU A 400 -4.87 -25.13 11.53
C LEU A 400 -4.70 -26.63 11.80
N THR A 401 -5.79 -27.30 12.14
CA THR A 401 -5.82 -28.73 12.48
C THR A 401 -6.76 -29.53 11.58
N GLY A 402 -6.65 -30.85 11.65
CA GLY A 402 -7.54 -31.76 10.90
C GLY A 402 -7.13 -31.90 9.43
N PRO A 403 -7.96 -32.56 8.59
CA PRO A 403 -7.61 -32.84 7.20
C PRO A 403 -7.97 -31.70 6.26
N LEU A 404 -7.26 -31.64 5.12
CA LEU A 404 -7.70 -30.89 3.94
C LEU A 404 -9.05 -31.46 3.45
N PRO A 405 -10.15 -30.68 3.40
CA PRO A 405 -11.43 -31.19 2.95
C PRO A 405 -11.44 -31.42 1.44
N THR A 406 -12.11 -32.49 0.99
CA THR A 406 -12.18 -32.86 -0.43
C THR A 406 -12.88 -31.80 -1.30
N GLU A 407 -13.71 -30.98 -0.66
CA GLU A 407 -14.44 -29.84 -1.19
C GLU A 407 -13.52 -28.71 -1.67
N MET A 408 -12.25 -28.66 -1.22
CA MET A 408 -11.25 -27.75 -1.82
C MET A 408 -11.06 -27.99 -3.32
N GLY A 409 -11.30 -29.20 -3.81
CA GLY A 409 -11.33 -29.51 -5.25
C GLY A 409 -12.48 -28.86 -6.02
N GLN A 410 -13.35 -28.07 -5.38
CA GLN A 410 -14.35 -27.22 -6.04
C GLN A 410 -13.82 -25.82 -6.36
N LEU A 411 -12.66 -25.43 -5.83
CA LEU A 411 -11.95 -24.17 -6.10
C LEU A 411 -11.30 -24.22 -7.50
N ILE A 412 -12.09 -24.36 -8.55
CA ILE A 412 -11.61 -24.64 -9.92
C ILE A 412 -10.69 -23.56 -10.52
N ASN A 413 -10.76 -22.33 -9.99
CA ASN A 413 -9.89 -21.22 -10.38
C ASN A 413 -8.60 -21.12 -9.54
N MET A 414 -8.35 -22.04 -8.60
CA MET A 414 -7.18 -22.00 -7.72
C MET A 414 -5.87 -22.02 -8.52
N ARG A 415 -5.02 -21.02 -8.26
CA ARG A 415 -3.66 -20.86 -8.82
C ARG A 415 -2.59 -21.00 -7.76
N ARG A 416 -2.81 -20.45 -6.56
CA ARG A 416 -1.80 -20.38 -5.50
C ARG A 416 -2.40 -20.65 -4.14
N CYS A 417 -1.91 -21.68 -3.47
CA CYS A 417 -2.38 -22.12 -2.16
C CYS A 417 -1.20 -22.36 -1.22
N TRP A 418 -1.10 -21.53 -0.18
CA TRP A 418 -0.11 -21.66 0.88
C TRP A 418 -0.81 -22.08 2.18
N LEU A 419 -0.50 -23.28 2.66
CA LEU A 419 -0.99 -23.85 3.92
C LEU A 419 0.15 -24.40 4.79
N TYR A 420 1.39 -24.02 4.47
CA TYR A 420 2.57 -24.45 5.19
C TYR A 420 2.59 -23.95 6.65
N ASP A 421 3.41 -24.59 7.50
CA ASP A 421 3.56 -24.29 8.94
C ASP A 421 2.22 -24.28 9.70
N ASN A 422 1.56 -25.45 9.74
CA ASN A 422 0.30 -25.72 10.44
C ASN A 422 0.28 -27.14 11.04
N ASP A 423 -0.80 -27.53 11.71
CA ASP A 423 -1.02 -28.88 12.27
C ASP A 423 -2.00 -29.71 11.39
N LEU A 424 -2.01 -29.51 10.06
CA LEU A 424 -2.89 -30.26 9.16
C LEU A 424 -2.48 -31.73 9.08
N THR A 425 -3.45 -32.63 8.93
CA THR A 425 -3.26 -34.09 9.08
C THR A 425 -3.88 -34.92 7.97
N GLY A 426 -3.40 -36.15 7.80
CA GLY A 426 -3.98 -37.12 6.86
C GLY A 426 -3.54 -36.88 5.40
N PRO A 427 -4.25 -37.49 4.43
CA PRO A 427 -3.83 -37.50 3.03
C PRO A 427 -4.23 -36.23 2.27
N ILE A 428 -3.38 -35.83 1.32
CA ILE A 428 -3.68 -34.78 0.35
C ILE A 428 -4.83 -35.26 -0.56
N PRO A 429 -5.96 -34.54 -0.67
CA PRO A 429 -7.11 -34.97 -1.46
C PRO A 429 -6.78 -35.11 -2.94
N THR A 430 -7.18 -36.22 -3.56
CA THR A 430 -7.00 -36.41 -5.00
C THR A 430 -7.77 -35.37 -5.83
N GLN A 431 -8.83 -34.80 -5.27
CA GLN A 431 -9.70 -33.78 -5.88
C GLN A 431 -9.01 -32.43 -6.13
N LEU A 432 -7.84 -32.18 -5.54
CA LEU A 432 -7.05 -30.97 -5.86
C LEU A 432 -6.55 -30.98 -7.31
N ASN A 433 -6.62 -32.12 -8.01
CA ASN A 433 -6.39 -32.23 -9.46
C ASN A 433 -7.34 -31.38 -10.32
N ASN A 434 -8.45 -30.89 -9.76
CA ASN A 434 -9.37 -29.98 -10.43
C ASN A 434 -8.82 -28.55 -10.55
N TRP A 435 -7.73 -28.21 -9.87
CA TRP A 435 -7.05 -26.91 -9.95
C TRP A 435 -6.24 -26.80 -11.25
N GLY A 436 -6.94 -26.74 -12.38
CA GLY A 436 -6.32 -26.76 -13.72
C GLY A 436 -5.46 -25.53 -14.08
N GLN A 437 -5.37 -24.54 -13.19
CA GLN A 437 -4.49 -23.36 -13.30
C GLN A 437 -3.43 -23.31 -12.19
N LEU A 438 -3.19 -24.41 -11.47
CA LEU A 438 -2.29 -24.46 -10.33
C LEU A 438 -0.86 -24.04 -10.73
N GLN A 439 -0.29 -23.13 -9.94
CA GLN A 439 1.09 -22.65 -10.03
C GLN A 439 1.84 -23.03 -8.75
N VAL A 440 1.24 -22.70 -7.59
CA VAL A 440 1.88 -22.84 -6.29
C VAL A 440 0.98 -23.64 -5.34
N LEU A 441 1.53 -24.70 -4.77
CA LEU A 441 0.94 -25.46 -3.67
C LEU A 441 2.03 -25.80 -2.65
N GLU A 442 2.00 -25.10 -1.51
CA GLU A 442 3.00 -25.25 -0.46
C GLU A 442 2.34 -25.79 0.81
N LEU A 443 2.75 -27.00 1.20
CA LEU A 443 2.13 -27.83 2.25
C LEU A 443 3.14 -28.31 3.31
N TYR A 444 4.40 -27.87 3.25
CA TYR A 444 5.44 -28.26 4.22
C TYR A 444 5.14 -27.75 5.64
N GLY A 445 5.89 -28.20 6.64
CA GLY A 445 5.66 -27.84 8.04
C GLY A 445 4.28 -28.29 8.55
N ASN A 446 3.81 -29.47 8.13
CA ASN A 446 2.53 -30.04 8.54
C ASN A 446 2.67 -31.49 9.05
N SER A 447 1.55 -32.09 9.48
CA SER A 447 1.44 -33.52 9.83
C SER A 447 0.68 -34.32 8.76
N LEU A 448 0.81 -33.91 7.49
CA LEU A 448 0.24 -34.61 6.33
C LEU A 448 0.94 -35.95 6.10
N SER A 449 0.26 -36.89 5.46
CA SER A 449 0.72 -38.29 5.36
C SER A 449 0.23 -39.00 4.10
N GLY A 450 1.00 -39.95 3.57
CA GLY A 450 0.64 -40.74 2.40
C GLY A 450 1.39 -40.27 1.15
N ASP A 451 0.90 -40.56 -0.05
CA ASP A 451 1.53 -40.11 -1.30
C ASP A 451 0.96 -38.76 -1.77
N MET A 452 1.79 -37.92 -2.39
CA MET A 452 1.31 -36.80 -3.20
C MET A 452 0.51 -37.36 -4.40
N PRO A 453 -0.77 -37.00 -4.60
CA PRO A 453 -1.57 -37.59 -5.66
C PRO A 453 -0.98 -37.28 -7.04
N MET A 454 -0.73 -38.29 -7.87
CA MET A 454 -0.20 -38.11 -9.23
C MET A 454 -1.04 -37.14 -10.08
N ALA A 455 -2.37 -37.11 -9.87
CA ALA A 455 -3.25 -36.19 -10.57
C ALA A 455 -3.07 -34.71 -10.15
N VAL A 456 -2.47 -34.42 -8.99
CA VAL A 456 -2.05 -33.08 -8.57
C VAL A 456 -0.71 -32.72 -9.22
N CYS A 457 0.21 -33.69 -9.32
CA CYS A 457 1.45 -33.56 -10.08
C CYS A 457 1.17 -33.19 -11.55
N ASP A 458 0.30 -33.97 -12.19
CA ASP A 458 -0.14 -33.75 -13.58
C ASP A 458 -0.77 -32.35 -13.75
N ALA A 459 -1.44 -31.80 -12.73
CA ALA A 459 -2.04 -30.47 -12.78
C ALA A 459 -1.00 -29.33 -12.72
N VAL A 460 0.04 -29.47 -11.90
CA VAL A 460 1.18 -28.52 -11.87
C VAL A 460 2.00 -28.62 -13.16
N ASP A 461 2.26 -29.83 -13.66
CA ASP A 461 3.00 -30.04 -14.91
C ASP A 461 2.24 -29.54 -16.15
N ALA A 462 0.91 -29.63 -16.16
CA ALA A 462 0.07 -29.12 -17.24
C ALA A 462 -0.12 -27.59 -17.24
N SER A 463 0.26 -26.90 -16.16
CA SER A 463 0.15 -25.45 -16.03
C SER A 463 0.90 -24.72 -17.16
N GLU A 464 0.34 -23.64 -17.72
CA GLU A 464 0.99 -22.85 -18.78
C GLU A 464 2.00 -21.82 -18.22
N TYR A 465 2.01 -21.59 -16.90
CA TYR A 465 2.84 -20.58 -16.25
C TYR A 465 4.32 -21.02 -16.10
N GLU A 466 5.24 -20.05 -16.11
CA GLU A 466 6.68 -20.31 -16.00
C GLU A 466 7.13 -20.64 -14.56
N PHE A 467 6.57 -19.94 -13.56
CA PHE A 467 6.85 -20.19 -12.15
C PHE A 467 5.89 -21.23 -11.58
N ARG A 468 6.45 -22.29 -10.97
CA ARG A 468 5.70 -23.39 -10.38
C ARG A 468 6.40 -23.93 -9.15
N THR A 469 5.64 -24.12 -8.07
CA THR A 469 6.13 -24.68 -6.81
C THR A 469 5.14 -25.71 -6.30
N LEU A 470 5.63 -26.90 -5.96
CA LEU A 470 4.90 -27.92 -5.23
C LEU A 470 5.79 -28.45 -4.12
N SER A 471 5.46 -28.18 -2.87
CA SER A 471 6.31 -28.53 -1.72
C SER A 471 5.53 -29.17 -0.56
N ALA A 472 6.20 -30.10 0.12
CA ALA A 472 5.68 -30.85 1.25
C ALA A 472 6.85 -31.42 2.09
N ASP A 473 6.54 -31.94 3.27
CA ASP A 473 7.49 -32.67 4.13
C ASP A 473 7.72 -34.07 3.54
N CYS A 474 8.73 -34.21 2.67
CA CYS A 474 8.88 -35.37 1.79
C CYS A 474 9.24 -36.70 2.47
N ASP A 475 9.60 -36.67 3.76
CA ASP A 475 9.80 -37.88 4.58
C ASP A 475 8.47 -38.50 5.03
N GLU A 476 7.39 -37.70 5.17
CA GLU A 476 6.04 -38.14 5.55
C GLU A 476 5.07 -38.17 4.35
N VAL A 477 5.33 -37.33 3.33
CA VAL A 477 4.57 -37.26 2.07
C VAL A 477 5.39 -37.83 0.90
N GLY A 478 4.96 -38.98 0.38
CA GLY A 478 5.56 -39.67 -0.75
C GLY A 478 5.46 -38.88 -2.06
N CYS A 479 6.45 -38.03 -2.34
CA CYS A 479 6.46 -37.13 -3.49
C CYS A 479 6.83 -37.78 -4.84
N GLN A 480 7.50 -38.94 -4.90
CA GLN A 480 7.77 -39.69 -6.16
C GLN A 480 8.27 -38.88 -7.39
N ASN A 481 9.08 -37.83 -7.19
CA ASN A 481 9.58 -36.81 -8.17
C ASN A 481 8.58 -35.72 -8.62
N CYS A 482 7.44 -35.60 -7.96
CA CYS A 482 6.39 -34.60 -8.21
C CYS A 482 6.70 -33.23 -7.57
N CYS A 483 7.17 -33.24 -6.34
CA CYS A 483 7.43 -32.03 -5.56
C CYS A 483 8.70 -31.34 -6.07
N THR A 484 8.60 -30.04 -6.37
CA THR A 484 9.72 -29.20 -6.82
C THR A 484 10.70 -28.93 -5.69
N GLU A 485 10.18 -28.86 -4.45
CA GLU A 485 10.95 -28.64 -3.23
C GLU A 485 10.50 -29.62 -2.13
N CYS A 486 11.43 -29.99 -1.26
CA CYS A 486 11.24 -30.88 -0.13
C CYS A 486 11.88 -30.24 1.10
N TYR A 487 11.16 -30.30 2.22
CA TYR A 487 11.57 -29.75 3.52
C TYR A 487 11.85 -30.88 4.53
#